data_AF-S5YWR2-F1
#
_entry.id   AF-S5YWR2-F1
#
_cell.length_a   1.000
_cell.length_b   1.000
_cell.length_c   1.000
_cell.angle_alpha   90.00
_cell.angle_beta   90.00
_cell.angle_gamma   90.00
#
_symmetry.space_group_name_H-M   'P 1'
#
loop_
_entity.id
_entity.type
_entity.pdbx_description
1 polymer ?
#
loop_
_entity_poly.entity_id
_entity_poly.type
_entity_poly.pdbx_seq_one_letter_code
_entity_poly.pdbx_strand_id
1 'polypeptide(L)' 'MKRRMVLFLWAAAAIAAFFLNLLGLMQLLPLWMTMPLLFFSWLGLLTAWNRRHQFKGFPSKRMWP' A
#
# COMPACT_ATOMS: atom_id res chain seq x y z
N MET A 1 -7.67 -7.73 -14.23
CA MET A 1 -8.67 -7.04 -13.38
C MET A 1 -8.28 -7.00 -11.90
N LYS A 2 -7.86 -8.13 -11.29
CA LYS A 2 -7.46 -8.23 -9.87
C LYS A 2 -6.49 -7.13 -9.37
N ARG A 3 -5.48 -6.78 -10.17
CA ARG A 3 -4.47 -5.76 -9.78
C ARG A 3 -5.01 -4.33 -9.68
N ARG A 4 -5.97 -3.96 -10.54
CA ARG A 4 -6.63 -2.63 -10.45
C ARG A 4 -7.47 -2.55 -9.19
N MET A 5 -8.21 -3.61 -8.85
CA MET A 5 -8.97 -3.69 -7.59
C MET A 5 -8.08 -3.55 -6.35
N VAL A 6 -6.91 -4.19 -6.33
CA VAL A 6 -5.96 -4.04 -5.21
C VAL A 6 -5.46 -2.60 -5.08
N LEU A 7 -5.17 -1.92 -6.19
CA LEU A 7 -4.79 -0.50 -6.17
C LEU A 7 -5.92 0.39 -5.66
N PHE A 8 -7.16 0.16 -6.11
CA PHE A 8 -8.32 0.90 -5.60
C PHE A 8 -8.55 0.68 -4.10
N LEU A 9 -8.37 -0.55 -3.61
CA LEU A 9 -8.50 -0.88 -2.18
C LEU A 9 -7.46 -0.12 -1.34
N TRP A 10 -6.18 -0.15 -1.75
CA TRP A 10 -5.11 0.58 -1.05
C TRP A 10 -5.27 2.10 -1.14
N ALA A 11 -5.77 2.61 -2.27
CA ALA A 11 -6.07 4.04 -2.41
C ALA A 11 -7.21 4.46 -1.48
N ALA A 12 -8.29 3.69 -1.40
CA ALA A 12 -9.39 3.95 -0.46
C ALA A 12 -8.91 3.88 1.01
N ALA A 13 -8.07 2.90 1.35
CA ALA A 13 -7.46 2.79 2.67
C ALA A 13 -6.58 4.01 3.00
N ALA A 14 -5.81 4.52 2.03
CA ALA A 14 -4.94 5.68 2.24
C ALA A 14 -5.76 6.95 2.47
N ILE A 15 -6.85 7.11 1.72
CA ILE A 15 -7.80 8.21 1.91
C ILE A 15 -8.45 8.12 3.31
N ALA A 16 -8.92 6.94 3.72
CA ALA A 16 -9.51 6.75 5.04
C ALA A 16 -8.51 7.04 6.18
N ALA A 17 -7.27 6.53 6.05
CA ALA A 17 -6.21 6.79 7.02
C ALA A 17 -5.81 8.27 7.09
N PHE A 18 -5.86 8.98 5.96
CA PHE A 18 -5.64 10.44 5.92
C PHE A 18 -6.69 11.20 6.74
N PHE A 19 -7.98 10.89 6.56
CA PHE A 19 -9.04 11.49 7.38
C PHE A 19 -8.90 11.12 8.87
N LEU A 20 -8.54 9.87 9.17
CA LEU A 20 -8.30 9.44 10.55
C LEU A 20 -7.10 10.18 11.18
N ASN A 21 -6.07 10.48 10.40
CA ASN A 21 -4.94 11.28 10.84
C ASN A 21 -5.33 12.74 11.09
N LEU A 22 -6.20 13.30 10.26
CA LEU A 22 -6.75 14.65 10.46
C LEU A 22 -7.55 14.72 11.77
N LEU A 23 -8.33 13.68 12.09
CA LEU A 23 -8.98 13.52 13.41
C LEU A 23 -7.96 13.42 14.55
N GLY A 24 -6.83 12.73 14.32
CA GLY A 24 -5.74 12.67 15.30
C GLY A 24 -5.06 14.03 15.54
N LEU A 25 -4.94 14.86 14.50
CA LEU A 25 -4.49 16.24 14.59
C LEU A 25 -5.43 17.11 15.43
N MET A 26 -6.73 16.85 15.37
CA MET A 26 -7.75 17.48 16.22
C MET A 26 -7.76 16.94 17.66
N GLN A 27 -6.78 16.14 18.07
CA GLN A 27 -6.67 15.48 19.39
C GLN A 27 -7.84 14.55 19.75
N LEU A 28 -8.73 14.19 18.79
CA LEU A 28 -9.77 13.19 19.01
C LEU A 28 -9.20 11.77 19.14
N LEU A 29 -8.07 11.53 18.48
CA LEU A 29 -7.34 10.27 18.51
C LEU A 29 -5.84 10.52 18.76
N PRO A 30 -5.14 9.60 19.41
CA PRO A 30 -3.70 9.71 19.57
C PRO A 30 -2.97 9.72 18.22
N LEU A 31 -2.20 10.78 17.97
CA LEU A 31 -1.36 10.94 16.77
C LEU A 31 -0.38 9.77 16.57
N TRP A 32 0.13 9.19 17.66
CA TRP A 32 1.04 8.05 17.60
C TRP A 32 0.40 6.78 17.04
N MET A 33 -0.94 6.69 17.04
CA MET A 33 -1.68 5.56 16.44
C MET A 33 -2.06 5.85 14.99
N THR A 34 -2.46 7.09 14.68
CA THR A 34 -2.91 7.46 13.34
C THR A 34 -1.75 7.64 12.36
N MET A 35 -0.57 8.05 12.82
CA MET A 35 0.65 8.17 12.00
C MET A 35 1.15 6.84 11.42
N PRO A 36 1.37 5.77 12.23
CA PRO A 36 1.78 4.48 11.68
C PRO A 36 0.72 3.89 10.75
N LEU A 37 -0.57 4.09 11.03
CA LEU A 37 -1.65 3.64 10.14
C LEU A 37 -1.56 4.30 8.75
N LEU A 38 -1.35 5.61 8.70
CA LEU A 38 -1.16 6.35 7.45
C LEU A 38 0.08 5.86 6.70
N PHE A 39 1.18 5.66 7.43
CA PHE A 39 2.44 5.16 6.87
C PHE A 39 2.27 3.78 6.22
N PHE A 40 1.65 2.82 6.90
CA PHE A 40 1.38 1.49 6.33
C PHE A 40 0.47 1.55 5.12
N SER A 41 -0.55 2.41 5.15
CA SER A 41 -1.44 2.56 4.01
C SER A 41 -0.71 3.11 2.78
N TRP A 42 0.18 4.07 2.98
CA TRP A 42 0.98 4.64 1.90
C TRP A 42 2.03 3.64 1.37
N LEU A 43 2.68 2.89 2.26
CA LEU A 43 3.57 1.79 1.89
C LEU A 43 2.85 0.70 1.09
N GLY A 44 1.65 0.32 1.51
CA GLY A 44 0.82 -0.65 0.80
C GLY A 44 0.47 -0.16 -0.61
N LEU A 45 0.13 1.12 -0.75
CA LEU A 45 -0.13 1.73 -2.05
C LEU A 45 1.13 1.76 -2.94
N LEU A 46 2.27 2.19 -2.38
CA LEU A 46 3.55 2.25 -3.09
C LEU A 46 4.03 0.85 -3.50
N THR A 47 3.90 -0.16 -2.65
CA THR A 47 4.28 -1.54 -2.97
C THR A 47 3.34 -2.15 -4.02
N ALA A 48 2.03 -1.90 -3.92
CA ALA A 48 1.06 -2.31 -4.93
C ALA A 48 1.34 -1.65 -6.29
N TRP A 49 1.75 -0.38 -6.29
CA TRP A 49 2.17 0.38 -7.47
C TRP A 49 3.48 -0.17 -8.06
N ASN A 50 4.51 -0.29 -7.22
CA ASN A 50 5.86 -0.71 -7.58
C ASN A 50 5.95 -2.17 -8.06
N ARG A 51 4.97 -3.01 -7.70
CA ARG A 51 4.79 -4.37 -8.24
C ARG A 51 4.77 -4.46 -9.78
N ARG A 52 4.64 -3.33 -10.50
CA ARG A 52 4.68 -3.27 -11.97
C ARG A 52 6.10 -3.35 -12.54
N HIS A 53 7.10 -2.92 -11.77
CA HIS A 53 8.50 -2.87 -12.18
C HIS A 53 9.36 -3.94 -11.49
N GLN A 54 8.74 -4.91 -10.82
CA GLN A 54 9.49 -6.02 -10.24
C GLN A 54 10.02 -6.93 -11.35
N PHE A 55 11.34 -7.13 -11.33
CA PHE A 55 12.02 -8.13 -12.15
C PHE A 55 11.40 -9.50 -11.87
N LYS A 56 10.85 -10.15 -12.90
CA LYS A 56 10.12 -11.43 -12.77
C LYS A 56 11.03 -12.66 -12.62
N GLY A 57 12.32 -12.44 -12.39
CA GLY A 57 13.33 -13.49 -12.50
C GLY A 57 13.61 -13.86 -13.95
N PHE A 58 14.70 -14.56 -14.20
CA PHE A 58 14.91 -15.23 -15.47
C PHE A 58 13.94 -16.42 -15.54
N PRO A 59 13.19 -16.61 -16.65
CA PRO A 59 12.50 -17.86 -16.85
C PRO A 59 13.58 -18.94 -16.83
N SER A 60 13.52 -19.82 -15.83
CA SER A 60 14.32 -21.04 -15.84
C SER A 60 13.83 -21.85 -17.04
N LYS A 61 14.38 -21.58 -18.23
CA LYS A 61 14.42 -22.55 -19.29
C LYS A 61 15.18 -23.70 -18.67
N ARG A 62 14.41 -24.68 -18.24
CA ARG A 62 14.91 -25.95 -17.74
C ARG A 62 15.71 -26.56 -18.89
N MET A 63 17.00 -26.26 -18.91
CA MET A 63 17.98 -26.97 -19.72
C MET A 63 18.12 -28.31 -19.04
N TRP A 64 17.24 -29.24 -19.41
CA TRP A 64 17.56 -30.64 -19.23
C TRP A 64 18.61 -31.03 -20.26
N PRO A 65 19.63 -31.82 -19.87
CA PRO A 65 20.58 -32.40 -20.80
C PRO A 65 19.90 -33.38 -21.76
#